data_AF-A0A1Z5JC69-F1
#
_entry.id   AF-A0A1Z5JC69-F1
#
_cell.length_a   1.000
_cell.length_b   1.000
_cell.length_c   1.000
_cell.angle_alpha   90.00
_cell.angle_beta   90.00
_cell.angle_gamma   90.00
#
_symmetry.space_group_name_H-M   'P 1'
#
loop_
_entity.id
_entity.type
_entity.pdbx_description
1 polymer ?
#
loop_
_entity_poly.entity_id
_entity_poly.type
_entity_poly.pdbx_seq_one_letter_code
_entity_poly.pdbx_strand_id
1 'polypeptide(L)'
;MASTLLLRILLLFVAIPAARGQGCTLCADGSEPSGTIGAEDCSVLAEQALANVPSVSSICTDLQTRGFQFCNCPTLPEGATCSLCADGFFEIDNPNRAIPTFNTTCGDVLFSVEPEQCQRNVRAQYYCGCPEAVPSTNCSLCPLDPEAFAPDQVLSNPNRRVPPTFENTCQDYDDATSMFDEDTCGQLSENLPINLSGYCGCPAGDASSEVSCTLCPEGSPVLTDTVASTAGGFQQTCGDMASVAEFVTDQQYCDSQIVPLRATCCEGQTASPTGAPVGSPPTSEQTSPTAETPVTESSRASQLLTCFAWVLIALCWTL
;
A
#
# COMPACT_ATOMS: atom_id res chain seq x y z
N MET A 1 70.44 -23.10 37.49
CA MET A 1 69.08 -22.92 38.05
C MET A 1 68.47 -21.63 37.50
N ALA A 2 68.06 -21.63 36.23
CA ALA A 2 67.54 -20.45 35.54
C ALA A 2 66.64 -20.85 34.35
N SER A 3 65.69 -21.77 34.57
CA SER A 3 64.85 -22.31 33.47
C SER A 3 63.49 -22.79 33.95
N THR A 4 62.82 -22.00 34.78
CA THR A 4 61.43 -22.29 35.20
C THR A 4 60.55 -21.05 35.32
N LEU A 5 61.10 -19.83 35.14
CA LEU A 5 60.34 -18.59 35.32
C LEU A 5 59.63 -18.08 34.05
N LEU A 6 60.04 -18.55 32.87
CA LEU A 6 59.49 -18.08 31.58
C LEU A 6 58.21 -18.82 31.15
N LEU A 7 57.86 -19.94 31.80
CA LEU A 7 56.67 -20.74 31.46
C LEU A 7 55.41 -20.36 32.25
N ARG A 8 55.49 -19.43 33.21
CA ARG A 8 54.31 -18.95 33.96
C ARG A 8 53.77 -17.59 33.52
N ILE A 9 54.50 -16.87 32.65
CA ILE A 9 54.04 -15.58 32.12
C ILE A 9 53.21 -15.77 30.82
N LEU A 10 53.32 -16.93 30.15
CA LEU A 10 52.55 -17.22 28.93
C LEU A 10 51.13 -17.80 29.20
N LEU A 11 50.75 -18.02 30.46
CA LEU A 11 49.41 -18.48 30.87
C LEU A 11 48.58 -17.36 31.52
N LEU A 12 48.92 -16.11 31.22
CA LEU A 12 48.10 -14.92 31.47
C LEU A 12 47.61 -14.30 30.16
N PHE A 13 47.42 -15.10 29.11
CA PHE A 13 46.26 -14.89 28.24
C PHE A 13 45.04 -15.29 29.05
N VAL A 14 44.67 -14.40 29.98
CA VAL A 14 43.29 -14.25 30.41
C VAL A 14 42.51 -14.26 29.11
N ALA A 15 41.76 -15.33 28.87
CA ALA A 15 40.62 -15.26 27.99
C ALA A 15 39.78 -14.13 28.57
N ILE A 16 40.03 -12.91 28.13
CA ILE A 16 39.06 -11.84 28.22
C ILE A 16 37.90 -12.49 27.47
N PRO A 17 36.80 -12.90 28.14
CA PRO A 17 35.63 -13.25 27.37
C PRO A 17 35.42 -12.00 26.54
N ALA A 18 35.63 -12.10 25.23
CA ALA A 18 35.22 -11.04 24.33
C ALA A 18 33.82 -10.76 24.82
N ALA A 19 33.60 -9.57 25.38
CA ALA A 19 32.26 -9.12 25.69
C ALA A 19 31.61 -9.22 24.34
N ARG A 20 30.90 -10.34 24.10
CA ARG A 20 30.21 -10.62 22.86
C ARG A 20 29.21 -9.48 22.88
N GLY A 21 29.58 -8.38 22.21
CA GLY A 21 28.73 -7.22 22.07
C GLY A 21 27.42 -7.83 21.63
N GLN A 22 26.37 -7.58 22.43
CA GLN A 22 25.10 -8.30 22.33
C GLN A 22 24.74 -8.35 20.85
N GLY A 23 24.93 -9.52 20.24
CA GLY A 23 24.59 -9.72 18.85
C GLY A 23 23.09 -9.47 18.75
N CYS A 24 22.65 -9.04 17.58
CA CYS A 24 21.22 -9.00 17.33
C CYS A 24 20.58 -10.35 17.71
N THR A 25 19.38 -10.35 18.27
CA THR A 25 18.57 -11.57 18.47
C THR A 25 17.39 -11.51 17.50
N LEU A 26 16.89 -12.64 16.98
CA LEU A 26 15.76 -12.62 16.03
C LEU A 26 14.48 -12.18 16.75
N CYS A 27 14.29 -12.61 17.99
CA CYS A 27 13.24 -12.10 18.85
C CYS A 27 13.80 -11.01 19.77
N ALA A 28 13.12 -9.87 19.84
CA ALA A 28 13.59 -8.70 20.61
C ALA A 28 13.71 -8.97 22.11
N ASP A 29 12.86 -9.85 22.65
CA ASP A 29 12.87 -10.32 24.04
C ASP A 29 13.87 -11.46 24.29
N GLY A 30 14.56 -11.93 23.25
CA GLY A 30 15.50 -13.05 23.31
C GLY A 30 14.84 -14.44 23.36
N SER A 31 13.52 -14.54 23.14
CA SER A 31 12.84 -15.84 23.01
C SER A 31 13.31 -16.62 21.78
N GLU A 32 13.08 -17.94 21.80
CA GLU A 32 13.42 -18.80 20.66
C GLU A 32 12.39 -18.61 19.53
N PRO A 33 12.83 -18.23 18.32
CA PRO A 33 11.92 -18.05 17.19
C PRO A 33 11.39 -19.41 16.69
N SER A 34 10.17 -19.42 16.18
CA SER A 34 9.55 -20.63 15.62
C SER A 34 8.73 -20.31 14.37
N GLY A 35 8.70 -21.21 13.38
CA GLY A 35 8.03 -20.98 12.11
C GLY A 35 9.02 -20.87 10.96
N THR A 36 8.57 -20.30 9.84
CA THR A 36 9.34 -20.29 8.59
C THR A 36 9.17 -18.99 7.82
N ILE A 37 10.27 -18.46 7.28
CA ILE A 37 10.24 -17.38 6.28
C ILE A 37 10.45 -18.03 4.90
N GLY A 38 9.37 -18.15 4.13
CA GLY A 38 9.40 -18.91 2.88
C GLY A 38 9.65 -20.40 3.14
N ALA A 39 10.81 -20.91 2.72
CA ALA A 39 11.20 -22.31 2.95
C ALA A 39 12.25 -22.48 4.07
N GLU A 40 12.73 -21.38 4.66
CA GLU A 40 13.77 -21.41 5.68
C GLU A 40 13.16 -21.37 7.08
N ASP A 41 13.63 -22.25 7.96
CA ASP A 41 13.23 -22.27 9.37
C ASP A 41 13.84 -21.08 10.12
N CYS A 42 13.03 -20.43 10.94
CA CYS A 42 13.45 -19.25 11.67
C CYS A 42 14.60 -19.51 12.65
N SER A 43 14.77 -20.74 13.13
CA SER A 43 15.94 -21.14 13.93
C SER A 43 17.25 -21.02 13.15
N VAL A 44 17.24 -21.38 11.86
CA VAL A 44 18.41 -21.29 10.97
C VAL A 44 18.75 -19.83 10.67
N LEU A 45 17.73 -19.00 10.41
CA LEU A 45 17.89 -17.56 10.23
C LEU A 45 18.48 -16.89 11.48
N ALA A 46 18.04 -17.29 12.67
CA ALA A 46 18.58 -16.78 13.92
C ALA A 46 20.07 -17.14 14.08
N GLU A 47 20.50 -18.34 13.73
CA GLU A 47 21.91 -18.70 13.83
C GLU A 47 22.79 -17.98 12.80
N GLN A 48 22.31 -17.80 11.56
CA GLN A 48 23.12 -17.30 10.45
C GLN A 48 23.16 -15.76 10.37
N ALA A 49 22.04 -15.08 10.60
CA ALA A 49 21.93 -13.64 10.34
C ALA A 49 22.50 -12.77 11.47
N LEU A 50 22.68 -13.34 12.67
CA LEU A 50 22.79 -12.55 13.90
C LEU A 50 24.18 -12.46 14.52
N ALA A 51 25.08 -13.37 14.14
CA ALA A 51 26.41 -13.45 14.74
C ALA A 51 27.26 -12.17 14.54
N ASN A 52 26.96 -11.38 13.50
CA ASN A 52 27.74 -10.20 13.10
C ASN A 52 26.94 -8.89 13.05
N VAL A 53 25.64 -8.92 13.36
CA VAL A 53 24.78 -7.73 13.28
C VAL A 53 24.75 -7.04 14.64
N PRO A 54 25.17 -5.75 14.75
CA PRO A 54 25.06 -5.01 16.00
C PRO A 54 23.59 -4.88 16.43
N SER A 55 23.30 -5.09 17.72
CA SER A 55 21.95 -5.02 18.28
C SER A 55 21.24 -3.67 18.06
N VAL A 56 22.00 -2.58 17.94
CA VAL A 56 21.47 -1.22 17.73
C VAL A 56 21.38 -0.81 16.25
N SER A 57 21.68 -1.72 15.33
CA SER A 57 21.63 -1.40 13.90
C SER A 57 20.20 -1.50 13.35
N SER A 58 19.87 -0.68 12.35
CA SER A 58 18.59 -0.78 11.64
C SER A 58 18.39 -2.14 10.97
N ILE A 59 19.48 -2.84 10.64
CA ILE A 59 19.45 -4.22 10.13
C ILE A 59 18.93 -5.17 11.22
N CYS A 60 19.38 -5.00 12.47
CA CYS A 60 18.87 -5.80 13.58
C CYS A 60 17.37 -5.57 13.79
N THR A 61 16.97 -4.30 13.78
CA THR A 61 15.58 -3.90 13.90
C THR A 61 14.71 -4.51 12.80
N ASP A 62 15.14 -4.48 11.53
CA ASP A 62 14.42 -5.14 10.42
C ASP A 62 14.32 -6.66 10.59
N LEU A 63 15.43 -7.31 11.00
CA LEU A 63 15.44 -8.74 11.28
C LEU A 63 14.49 -9.10 12.43
N GLN A 64 14.46 -8.30 13.49
CA GLN A 64 13.57 -8.50 14.62
C GLN A 64 12.10 -8.31 14.25
N THR A 65 11.79 -7.33 13.39
CA THR A 65 10.45 -7.14 12.83
C THR A 65 10.01 -8.34 12.01
N ARG A 66 10.88 -8.89 11.16
CA ARG A 66 10.59 -10.13 10.41
C ARG A 66 10.43 -11.33 11.35
N GLY A 67 11.23 -11.39 12.42
CA GLY A 67 11.09 -12.38 13.48
C GLY A 67 9.71 -12.33 14.14
N PHE A 68 9.24 -11.13 14.46
CA PHE A 68 7.88 -10.90 14.97
C PHE A 68 6.81 -11.35 13.97
N GLN A 69 6.93 -10.95 12.70
CA GLN A 69 5.93 -11.21 11.66
C GLN A 69 5.81 -12.68 11.25
N PHE A 70 6.93 -13.38 11.11
CA PHE A 70 6.98 -14.67 10.44
C PHE A 70 7.52 -15.80 11.32
N CYS A 71 8.14 -15.45 12.44
CA CYS A 71 8.82 -16.39 13.33
C CYS A 71 8.21 -16.47 14.73
N ASN A 72 6.94 -16.05 14.88
CA ASN A 72 6.20 -16.07 16.13
C ASN A 72 6.98 -15.47 17.32
N CYS A 73 7.87 -14.51 17.08
CA CYS A 73 8.48 -13.80 18.19
C CYS A 73 7.37 -13.01 18.91
N PRO A 74 7.28 -13.09 20.24
CA PRO A 74 6.14 -12.56 20.98
C PRO A 74 6.20 -11.04 21.20
N THR A 75 7.37 -10.43 21.00
CA THR A 75 7.60 -9.01 21.31
C THR A 75 8.08 -8.27 20.08
N LEU A 76 7.39 -7.18 19.76
CA LEU A 76 7.82 -6.25 18.71
C LEU A 76 9.06 -5.48 19.20
N PRO A 77 10.14 -5.40 18.41
CA PRO A 77 11.32 -4.61 18.76
C PRO A 77 11.01 -3.12 19.03
N GLU A 78 11.65 -2.57 20.07
CA GLU A 78 11.50 -1.15 20.42
C GLU A 78 11.99 -0.25 19.27
N GLY A 79 11.12 0.66 18.83
CA GLY A 79 11.43 1.63 17.78
C GLY A 79 11.36 1.09 16.34
N ALA A 80 10.89 -0.14 16.14
CA ALA A 80 11.11 -0.84 14.88
C ALA A 80 10.05 -0.68 13.81
N THR A 81 8.80 -0.50 14.18
CA THR A 81 7.71 -0.34 13.23
C THR A 81 6.52 0.21 13.98
N CYS A 82 5.69 0.95 13.27
CA CYS A 82 4.34 1.15 13.75
C CYS A 82 3.47 0.03 13.21
N SER A 83 2.90 -0.73 14.13
CA SER A 83 1.80 -1.62 13.82
C SER A 83 0.55 -0.79 13.54
N LEU A 84 -0.26 -1.26 12.60
CA LEU A 84 -1.57 -0.71 12.31
C LEU A 84 -2.46 -0.70 13.55
N CYS A 85 -2.47 -1.82 14.29
CA CYS A 85 -3.22 -1.96 15.55
C CYS A 85 -2.30 -1.70 16.76
N ALA A 86 -2.79 -0.96 17.76
CA ALA A 86 -1.99 -0.52 18.92
C ALA A 86 -1.45 -1.66 19.78
N ASP A 87 -2.12 -2.80 19.73
CA ASP A 87 -1.82 -4.06 20.42
C ASP A 87 -0.88 -4.98 19.63
N GLY A 88 -0.49 -4.57 18.41
CA GLY A 88 0.40 -5.34 17.54
C GLY A 88 -0.27 -6.56 16.89
N PHE A 89 -1.60 -6.61 16.85
CA PHE A 89 -2.31 -7.75 16.26
C PHE A 89 -2.11 -7.84 14.74
N PHE A 90 -1.94 -9.08 14.28
CA PHE A 90 -1.82 -9.43 12.87
C PHE A 90 -3.16 -9.76 12.22
N GLU A 91 -4.14 -10.13 13.04
CA GLU A 91 -5.49 -10.47 12.61
C GLU A 91 -6.33 -9.20 12.66
N ILE A 92 -6.61 -8.67 11.47
CA ILE A 92 -7.57 -7.59 11.25
C ILE A 92 -8.76 -8.14 10.49
N ASP A 93 -9.94 -7.55 10.68
CA ASP A 93 -11.17 -8.05 10.06
C ASP A 93 -11.14 -7.91 8.52
N ASN A 94 -10.47 -6.87 8.02
CA ASN A 94 -10.56 -6.46 6.62
C ASN A 94 -9.19 -6.35 5.92
N PRO A 95 -8.35 -7.41 5.88
CA PRO A 95 -6.99 -7.30 5.37
C PRO A 95 -6.91 -6.97 3.87
N ASN A 96 -7.90 -7.39 3.09
CA ASN A 96 -7.94 -7.14 1.65
C ASN A 96 -8.65 -5.84 1.26
N ARG A 97 -9.11 -5.05 2.25
CA ARG A 97 -9.81 -3.78 1.96
C ARG A 97 -8.79 -2.77 1.45
N ALA A 98 -9.05 -2.21 0.26
CA ALA A 98 -8.21 -1.18 -0.32
C ALA A 98 -8.40 0.12 0.47
N ILE A 99 -7.30 0.76 0.88
CA ILE A 99 -7.37 2.02 1.61
C ILE A 99 -7.44 3.16 0.58
N PRO A 100 -8.53 3.96 0.57
CA PRO A 100 -8.64 5.10 -0.33
C PRO A 100 -7.42 6.01 -0.17
N THR A 101 -6.92 6.58 -1.28
CA THR A 101 -5.72 7.45 -1.39
C THR A 101 -4.34 6.77 -1.28
N PHE A 102 -4.23 5.61 -0.64
CA PHE A 102 -2.92 4.95 -0.44
C PHE A 102 -2.53 3.94 -1.53
N ASN A 103 -3.49 3.56 -2.40
CA ASN A 103 -3.29 2.56 -3.46
C ASN A 103 -2.66 1.24 -2.92
N THR A 104 -3.10 0.83 -1.74
CA THR A 104 -2.60 -0.32 -0.99
C THR A 104 -3.76 -0.91 -0.18
N THR A 105 -3.60 -2.11 0.35
CA THR A 105 -4.60 -2.76 1.21
C THR A 105 -4.28 -2.60 2.69
N CYS A 106 -5.27 -2.81 3.55
CA CYS A 106 -5.09 -2.87 5.00
C CYS A 106 -4.02 -3.89 5.43
N GLY A 107 -3.91 -5.03 4.73
CA GLY A 107 -2.90 -6.05 4.98
C GLY A 107 -1.49 -5.58 4.65
N ASP A 108 -1.33 -4.76 3.61
CA ASP A 108 -0.02 -4.23 3.20
C ASP A 108 0.53 -3.20 4.19
N VAL A 109 -0.35 -2.47 4.89
CA VAL A 109 0.03 -1.43 5.87
C VAL A 109 0.04 -1.90 7.31
N LEU A 110 -0.20 -3.20 7.56
CA LEU A 110 -0.14 -3.79 8.90
C LEU A 110 1.16 -3.42 9.63
N PHE A 111 2.26 -3.33 8.88
CA PHE A 111 3.56 -2.93 9.39
C PHE A 111 4.20 -1.91 8.46
N SER A 112 4.55 -0.76 9.02
CA SER A 112 5.45 0.17 8.34
C SER A 112 6.66 0.49 9.20
N VAL A 113 7.82 0.49 8.54
CA VAL A 113 9.11 0.89 9.09
C VAL A 113 9.34 2.40 9.04
N GLU A 114 8.53 3.14 8.27
CA GLU A 114 8.73 4.58 8.10
C GLU A 114 7.91 5.38 9.13
N PRO A 115 8.55 6.26 9.94
CA PRO A 115 7.86 7.04 10.97
C PRO A 115 6.74 7.95 10.44
N GLU A 116 6.83 8.41 9.19
CA GLU A 116 5.75 9.22 8.58
C GLU A 116 4.56 8.35 8.16
N GLN A 117 4.81 7.13 7.71
CA GLN A 117 3.75 6.16 7.41
C GLN A 117 3.07 5.68 8.69
N CYS A 118 3.80 5.60 9.79
CA CYS A 118 3.28 5.24 11.11
C CYS A 118 2.02 6.02 11.50
N GLN A 119 2.09 7.36 11.49
CA GLN A 119 0.95 8.18 11.89
C GLN A 119 -0.25 7.99 10.96
N ARG A 120 0.01 7.74 9.67
CA ARG A 120 -1.04 7.46 8.69
C ARG A 120 -1.66 6.08 8.91
N ASN A 121 -0.85 5.05 9.18
CA ASN A 121 -1.32 3.70 9.45
C ASN A 121 -2.15 3.67 10.73
N VAL A 122 -1.68 4.30 11.81
CA VAL A 122 -2.45 4.39 13.06
C VAL A 122 -3.82 5.06 12.82
N ARG A 123 -3.98 5.98 11.88
CA ARG A 123 -5.32 6.52 11.56
C ARG A 123 -6.22 5.53 10.81
N ALA A 124 -5.63 4.62 10.04
CA ALA A 124 -6.35 3.56 9.34
C ALA A 124 -6.81 2.39 10.24
N GLN A 125 -6.46 2.40 11.54
CA GLN A 125 -6.73 1.27 12.44
C GLN A 125 -8.23 0.94 12.56
N TYR A 126 -9.10 1.95 12.68
CA TYR A 126 -10.56 1.73 12.70
C TYR A 126 -11.07 1.24 11.33
N TYR A 127 -10.65 1.91 10.26
CA TYR A 127 -11.03 1.57 8.88
C TYR A 127 -10.70 0.11 8.51
N CYS A 128 -9.53 -0.36 8.95
CA CYS A 128 -9.03 -1.70 8.68
C CYS A 128 -9.58 -2.77 9.64
N GLY A 129 -10.37 -2.38 10.65
CA GLY A 129 -11.00 -3.30 11.59
C GLY A 129 -10.03 -3.85 12.64
N CYS A 130 -9.14 -3.02 13.17
CA CYS A 130 -8.38 -3.38 14.37
C CYS A 130 -9.34 -3.53 15.57
N PRO A 131 -9.14 -4.55 16.42
CA PRO A 131 -9.89 -4.67 17.65
C PRO A 131 -9.67 -3.45 18.54
N GLU A 132 -10.72 -3.03 19.26
CA GLU A 132 -10.70 -1.87 20.18
C GLU A 132 -10.42 -0.51 19.53
N ALA A 133 -10.20 -0.45 18.22
CA ALA A 133 -10.09 0.81 17.52
C ALA A 133 -11.40 1.59 17.61
N VAL A 134 -11.29 2.87 17.98
CA VAL A 134 -12.39 3.82 17.96
C VAL A 134 -12.13 4.85 16.87
N PRO A 135 -13.16 5.36 16.17
CA PRO A 135 -12.99 6.44 15.22
C PRO A 135 -12.32 7.63 15.91
N SER A 136 -11.19 8.11 15.37
CA SER A 136 -10.47 9.22 15.97
C SER A 136 -11.21 10.55 15.81
N THR A 137 -12.10 10.66 14.83
CA THR A 137 -12.78 11.90 14.47
C THR A 137 -14.25 11.71 14.15
N ASN A 138 -15.00 12.81 14.24
CA ASN A 138 -16.38 12.92 13.76
C ASN A 138 -16.44 13.32 12.27
N CYS A 139 -15.35 13.10 11.52
CA CYS A 139 -15.32 13.38 10.10
C CYS A 139 -16.28 12.41 9.39
N SER A 140 -17.14 12.94 8.54
CA SER A 140 -18.17 12.20 7.81
C SER A 140 -18.18 12.69 6.36
N LEU A 141 -18.43 11.79 5.41
CA LEU A 141 -18.57 12.18 4.01
C LEU A 141 -19.79 13.08 3.80
N CYS A 142 -20.84 12.85 4.61
CA CYS A 142 -22.02 13.70 4.68
C CYS A 142 -21.92 14.56 5.95
N PRO A 143 -21.39 15.80 5.86
CA PRO A 143 -21.28 16.66 7.03
C PRO A 143 -22.68 16.90 7.61
N LEU A 144 -22.79 16.68 8.91
CA LEU A 144 -24.00 17.05 9.64
C LEU A 144 -24.18 18.56 9.50
N ASP A 145 -25.32 18.98 8.95
CA ASP A 145 -25.73 20.36 9.08
C ASP A 145 -25.87 20.63 10.59
N PRO A 146 -25.08 21.55 11.18
CA PRO A 146 -25.11 21.82 12.61
C PRO A 146 -26.48 22.29 13.08
N GLU A 147 -27.35 22.75 12.18
CA GLU A 147 -28.72 23.14 12.47
C GLU A 147 -29.71 21.97 12.31
N ALA A 148 -29.38 20.96 11.49
CA ALA A 148 -30.18 19.76 11.32
C ALA A 148 -29.62 18.62 12.18
N PHE A 149 -30.06 18.56 13.43
CA PHE A 149 -29.91 17.40 14.33
C PHE A 149 -30.71 16.18 13.83
N ALA A 150 -30.45 15.74 12.60
CA ALA A 150 -30.90 14.46 12.09
C ALA A 150 -29.80 13.44 12.40
N PRO A 151 -30.03 12.48 13.32
CA PRO A 151 -29.02 11.50 13.73
C PRO A 151 -28.62 10.52 12.63
N ASP A 152 -29.28 10.56 11.47
CA ASP A 152 -29.12 9.58 10.40
C ASP A 152 -28.91 10.28 9.04
N GLN A 153 -27.85 11.08 8.89
CA GLN A 153 -27.36 11.43 7.54
C GLN A 153 -26.71 10.19 6.92
N VAL A 154 -27.56 9.30 6.44
CA VAL A 154 -27.17 8.06 5.78
C VAL A 154 -26.89 8.36 4.31
N LEU A 155 -25.78 7.84 3.81
CA LEU A 155 -25.52 7.81 2.37
C LEU A 155 -26.73 7.19 1.66
N SER A 156 -27.32 7.90 0.71
CA SER A 156 -28.43 7.33 -0.07
C SER A 156 -27.95 6.15 -0.94
N ASN A 157 -26.66 6.12 -1.29
CA ASN A 157 -26.08 5.15 -2.22
C ASN A 157 -24.77 4.52 -1.68
N PRO A 158 -24.78 3.82 -0.53
CA PRO A 158 -23.56 3.36 0.15
C PRO A 158 -22.76 2.36 -0.69
N ASN A 159 -23.43 1.49 -1.46
CA ASN A 159 -22.78 0.46 -2.27
C ASN A 159 -22.33 0.96 -3.66
N ARG A 160 -22.53 2.25 -3.98
CA ARG A 160 -22.17 2.80 -5.30
C ARG A 160 -20.66 2.90 -5.42
N ARG A 161 -20.09 2.37 -6.51
CA ARG A 161 -18.65 2.43 -6.77
C ARG A 161 -18.23 3.83 -7.19
N VAL A 162 -17.05 4.25 -6.74
CA VAL A 162 -16.54 5.61 -6.87
C VAL A 162 -15.40 5.66 -7.91
N PRO A 163 -15.47 6.55 -8.92
CA PRO A 163 -14.38 6.77 -9.87
C PRO A 163 -13.14 7.41 -9.22
N PRO A 164 -11.94 7.33 -9.83
CA PRO A 164 -11.67 6.75 -11.15
C PRO A 164 -11.41 5.24 -11.13
N THR A 165 -11.03 4.66 -9.99
CA THR A 165 -10.65 3.25 -9.92
C THR A 165 -11.85 2.32 -9.84
N PHE A 166 -12.99 2.79 -9.32
CA PHE A 166 -14.18 1.98 -9.05
C PHE A 166 -13.92 0.79 -8.11
N GLU A 167 -12.77 0.75 -7.42
CA GLU A 167 -12.44 -0.32 -6.48
C GLU A 167 -13.26 -0.20 -5.20
N ASN A 168 -13.43 1.05 -4.74
CA ASN A 168 -14.09 1.41 -3.50
C ASN A 168 -15.52 1.88 -3.74
N THR A 169 -16.36 1.68 -2.74
CA THR A 169 -17.75 2.13 -2.68
C THR A 169 -17.88 3.45 -1.90
N CYS A 170 -19.02 4.12 -2.00
CA CYS A 170 -19.33 5.28 -1.17
C CYS A 170 -19.19 5.00 0.32
N GLN A 171 -19.59 3.80 0.80
CA GLN A 171 -19.39 3.39 2.18
C GLN A 171 -17.90 3.26 2.52
N ASP A 172 -17.07 2.77 1.60
CA ASP A 172 -15.62 2.70 1.82
C ASP A 172 -15.00 4.08 1.97
N TYR A 173 -15.48 5.07 1.21
CA TYR A 173 -15.02 6.45 1.37
C TYR A 173 -15.55 7.12 2.65
N ASP A 174 -16.78 6.82 3.05
CA ASP A 174 -17.33 7.30 4.32
C ASP A 174 -16.63 6.65 5.52
N ASP A 175 -16.38 5.36 5.51
CA ASP A 175 -15.59 4.73 6.57
C ASP A 175 -14.16 5.31 6.60
N ALA A 176 -13.60 5.65 5.44
CA ALA A 176 -12.27 6.24 5.32
C ALA A 176 -12.17 7.66 5.89
N THR A 177 -13.28 8.39 6.08
CA THR A 177 -13.26 9.71 6.71
C THR A 177 -12.74 9.64 8.14
N SER A 178 -12.94 8.51 8.83
CA SER A 178 -12.41 8.25 10.17
C SER A 178 -10.88 8.33 10.25
N MET A 179 -10.17 8.19 9.12
CA MET A 179 -8.72 8.30 9.03
C MET A 179 -8.21 9.74 8.99
N PHE A 180 -9.10 10.72 8.82
CA PHE A 180 -8.74 12.12 8.65
C PHE A 180 -9.07 12.92 9.90
N ASP A 181 -8.18 13.85 10.26
CA ASP A 181 -8.48 14.86 11.27
C ASP A 181 -9.50 15.86 10.72
N GLU A 182 -10.19 16.59 11.60
CA GLU A 182 -11.20 17.60 11.23
C GLU A 182 -10.65 18.60 10.19
N ASP A 183 -9.42 19.07 10.38
CA ASP A 183 -8.73 20.00 9.46
C ASP A 183 -8.42 19.40 8.08
N THR A 184 -8.39 18.07 7.97
CA THR A 184 -8.05 17.33 6.74
C THR A 184 -9.22 16.57 6.13
N CYS A 185 -10.38 16.61 6.78
CA CYS A 185 -11.59 15.88 6.39
C CYS A 185 -12.01 16.18 4.94
N GLY A 186 -11.91 17.45 4.53
CA GLY A 186 -12.24 17.89 3.17
C GLY A 186 -11.26 17.39 2.09
N GLN A 187 -10.04 16.98 2.46
CA GLN A 187 -9.02 16.58 1.48
C GLN A 187 -9.40 15.28 0.75
N LEU A 188 -10.20 14.41 1.36
CA LEU A 188 -10.67 13.19 0.72
C LEU A 188 -11.54 13.52 -0.51
N SER A 189 -12.41 14.52 -0.39
CA SER A 189 -13.24 15.00 -1.50
C SER A 189 -12.48 15.84 -2.52
N GLU A 190 -11.50 16.64 -2.10
CA GLU A 190 -10.75 17.54 -2.99
C GLU A 190 -9.85 16.80 -4.00
N ASN A 191 -9.39 15.60 -3.65
CA ASN A 191 -8.49 14.82 -4.49
C ASN A 191 -9.21 13.94 -5.53
N LEU A 192 -10.55 13.95 -5.54
CA LEU A 192 -11.33 13.19 -6.50
C LEU A 192 -11.83 14.09 -7.64
N PRO A 193 -11.93 13.56 -8.87
CA PRO A 193 -12.41 14.33 -10.01
C PRO A 193 -13.94 14.55 -10.01
N ILE A 194 -14.61 14.21 -8.90
CA ILE A 194 -16.06 14.29 -8.72
C ILE A 194 -16.41 14.92 -7.37
N ASN A 195 -17.59 15.52 -7.29
CA ASN A 195 -18.24 15.86 -6.03
C ASN A 195 -18.72 14.56 -5.36
N LEU A 196 -17.86 13.98 -4.53
CA LEU A 196 -18.09 12.68 -3.90
C LEU A 196 -19.33 12.67 -3.00
N SER A 197 -19.57 13.71 -2.20
CA SER A 197 -20.71 13.76 -1.27
C SER A 197 -22.04 13.80 -2.02
N GLY A 198 -22.15 14.62 -3.07
CA GLY A 198 -23.31 14.62 -3.97
C GLY A 198 -23.50 13.28 -4.68
N TYR A 199 -22.42 12.71 -5.21
CA TYR A 199 -22.45 11.43 -5.92
C TYR A 199 -22.91 10.27 -5.02
N CYS A 200 -22.50 10.28 -3.75
CA CYS A 200 -22.90 9.29 -2.76
C CYS A 200 -24.29 9.57 -2.14
N GLY A 201 -24.92 10.69 -2.50
CA GLY A 201 -26.28 11.03 -2.13
C GLY A 201 -26.40 11.62 -0.72
N CYS A 202 -25.44 12.44 -0.32
CA CYS A 202 -25.56 13.25 0.89
C CYS A 202 -26.64 14.32 0.72
N PRO A 203 -27.49 14.59 1.73
CA PRO A 203 -28.62 15.53 1.61
C PRO A 203 -28.23 16.97 1.23
N ALA A 204 -27.04 17.41 1.66
CA ALA A 204 -26.50 18.75 1.35
C ALA A 204 -25.55 18.75 0.14
N GLY A 205 -25.33 17.60 -0.50
CA GLY A 205 -24.47 17.46 -1.65
C GLY A 205 -25.21 17.84 -2.93
N ASP A 206 -25.28 19.13 -3.25
CA ASP A 206 -25.79 19.55 -4.55
C ASP A 206 -24.88 19.03 -5.67
N ALA A 207 -25.47 18.48 -6.74
CA ALA A 207 -24.75 18.06 -7.95
C ALA A 207 -24.14 19.24 -8.73
N SER A 208 -24.16 20.45 -8.16
CA SER A 208 -23.68 21.67 -8.80
C SER A 208 -22.15 21.71 -8.79
N SER A 209 -21.52 20.93 -9.67
CA SER A 209 -20.17 21.26 -10.12
C SER A 209 -20.21 22.50 -11.02
N GLU A 210 -19.19 23.35 -10.93
CA GLU A 210 -19.02 24.46 -11.89
C GLU A 210 -18.77 23.93 -13.33
N VAL A 211 -18.39 22.65 -13.43
CA VAL A 211 -18.07 21.94 -14.66
C VAL A 211 -19.30 21.17 -15.16
N SER A 212 -19.89 21.64 -16.26
CA SER A 212 -20.98 20.93 -16.94
C SER A 212 -20.46 19.74 -17.76
N CYS A 213 -20.21 18.62 -17.09
CA CYS A 213 -19.86 17.38 -17.78
C CYS A 213 -21.13 16.58 -18.14
N THR A 214 -21.29 16.24 -19.41
CA THR A 214 -22.41 15.41 -19.89
C THR A 214 -21.87 14.22 -20.68
N LEU A 215 -22.34 13.02 -20.37
CA LEU A 215 -21.96 11.84 -21.16
C LEU A 215 -22.48 11.98 -22.58
N CYS A 216 -23.78 12.20 -22.79
CA CYS A 216 -24.37 12.35 -24.13
C CYS A 216 -24.78 13.80 -24.42
N PRO A 217 -24.75 14.24 -25.70
CA PRO A 217 -25.33 15.52 -26.09
C PRO A 217 -26.81 15.61 -25.68
N GLU A 218 -27.28 16.81 -25.38
CA GLU A 218 -28.69 17.04 -25.01
C GLU A 218 -29.66 16.38 -26.00
N GLY A 219 -30.65 15.67 -25.47
CA GLY A 219 -31.67 14.97 -26.25
C GLY A 219 -31.25 13.60 -26.81
N SER A 220 -29.99 13.19 -26.66
CA SER A 220 -29.55 11.85 -27.05
C SER A 220 -29.78 10.84 -25.91
N PRO A 221 -30.39 9.67 -26.16
CA PRO A 221 -30.59 8.66 -25.12
C PRO A 221 -29.26 8.02 -24.74
N VAL A 222 -29.08 7.75 -23.44
CA VAL A 222 -27.98 6.92 -22.94
C VAL A 222 -28.36 5.45 -23.08
N LEU A 223 -27.49 4.65 -23.68
CA LEU A 223 -27.65 3.20 -23.80
C LEU A 223 -27.23 2.52 -22.49
N THR A 224 -28.06 2.64 -21.46
CA THR A 224 -27.75 2.32 -20.05
C THR A 224 -27.01 1.01 -19.86
N ASP A 225 -27.44 -0.08 -20.51
CA ASP A 225 -26.93 -1.44 -20.28
C ASP A 225 -25.65 -1.76 -21.06
N THR A 226 -25.18 -0.84 -21.89
CA THR A 226 -23.94 -1.02 -22.65
C THR A 226 -22.75 -0.93 -21.72
N VAL A 227 -21.84 -1.89 -21.79
CA VAL A 227 -20.60 -1.87 -20.99
C VAL A 227 -19.67 -0.79 -21.55
N ALA A 228 -19.40 0.22 -20.73
CA ALA A 228 -18.35 1.19 -20.90
C ALA A 228 -17.07 0.63 -20.24
N SER A 229 -16.07 0.30 -21.07
CA SER A 229 -14.75 -0.05 -20.54
C SER A 229 -14.06 1.22 -20.08
N THR A 230 -13.76 1.33 -18.78
CA THR A 230 -12.93 2.40 -18.24
C THR A 230 -11.47 1.97 -18.16
N ALA A 231 -10.55 2.94 -18.08
CA ALA A 231 -9.16 2.66 -17.75
C ALA A 231 -9.10 2.08 -16.33
N GLY A 232 -8.61 0.84 -16.18
CA GLY A 232 -8.56 0.13 -14.89
C GLY A 232 -9.17 -1.27 -14.90
N GLY A 233 -9.82 -1.68 -15.99
CA GLY A 233 -10.31 -3.05 -16.16
C GLY A 233 -11.63 -3.36 -15.45
N PHE A 234 -12.23 -2.37 -14.77
CA PHE A 234 -13.58 -2.49 -14.22
C PHE A 234 -14.61 -2.23 -15.33
N GLN A 235 -15.57 -3.13 -15.46
CA GLN A 235 -16.69 -2.96 -16.37
C GLN A 235 -17.73 -2.08 -15.67
N GLN A 236 -17.91 -0.87 -16.18
CA GLN A 236 -19.00 0.02 -15.79
C GLN A 236 -20.04 0.03 -16.89
N THR A 237 -21.29 0.30 -16.58
CA THR A 237 -22.31 0.50 -17.60
C THR A 237 -22.31 1.96 -18.06
N CYS A 238 -22.82 2.23 -19.25
CA CYS A 238 -23.03 3.59 -19.71
C CYS A 238 -24.01 4.37 -18.81
N GLY A 239 -24.94 3.67 -18.14
CA GLY A 239 -25.76 4.24 -17.09
C GLY A 239 -24.93 4.74 -15.91
N ASP A 240 -23.98 3.92 -15.44
CA ASP A 240 -23.06 4.30 -14.36
C ASP A 240 -22.22 5.52 -14.78
N MET A 241 -21.65 5.52 -15.98
CA MET A 241 -20.83 6.63 -16.46
C MET A 241 -21.63 7.92 -16.68
N ALA A 242 -22.89 7.83 -17.12
CA ALA A 242 -23.78 9.00 -17.22
C ALA A 242 -24.03 9.59 -15.83
N SER A 243 -24.27 8.72 -14.86
CA SER A 243 -24.52 9.10 -13.48
C SER A 243 -23.29 9.66 -12.76
N VAL A 244 -22.06 9.33 -13.23
CA VAL A 244 -20.81 9.95 -12.78
C VAL A 244 -20.65 11.35 -13.37
N ALA A 245 -20.96 11.52 -14.68
CA ALA A 245 -20.75 12.77 -15.40
C ALA A 245 -21.41 13.97 -14.70
N GLU A 246 -22.62 13.78 -14.15
CA GLU A 246 -23.37 14.82 -13.43
C GLU A 246 -22.64 15.38 -12.20
N PHE A 247 -21.69 14.63 -11.64
CA PHE A 247 -20.95 15.02 -10.43
C PHE A 247 -19.49 15.35 -10.73
N VAL A 248 -19.05 15.33 -11.99
CA VAL A 248 -17.65 15.64 -12.33
C VAL A 248 -17.34 17.11 -12.02
N THR A 249 -16.31 17.32 -11.21
CA THR A 249 -15.78 18.64 -10.84
C THR A 249 -14.50 18.99 -11.61
N ASP A 250 -13.84 17.98 -12.20
CA ASP A 250 -12.61 18.16 -12.95
C ASP A 250 -12.85 18.07 -14.48
N GLN A 251 -12.58 19.17 -15.19
CA GLN A 251 -12.77 19.26 -16.64
C GLN A 251 -11.86 18.28 -17.41
N GLN A 252 -10.61 18.08 -16.97
CA GLN A 252 -9.68 17.17 -17.62
C GLN A 252 -10.15 15.72 -17.50
N TYR A 253 -10.71 15.33 -16.36
CA TYR A 253 -11.35 14.03 -16.17
C TYR A 253 -12.56 13.86 -17.08
N CYS A 254 -13.42 14.88 -17.19
CA CYS A 254 -14.54 14.86 -18.14
C CYS A 254 -14.05 14.59 -19.57
N ASP A 255 -13.09 15.38 -20.05
CA ASP A 255 -12.60 15.32 -21.43
C ASP A 255 -11.83 14.04 -21.74
N SER A 256 -11.10 13.50 -20.76
CA SER A 256 -10.24 12.32 -20.97
C SER A 256 -10.91 10.98 -20.67
N GLN A 257 -11.90 10.94 -19.76
CA GLN A 257 -12.52 9.69 -19.32
C GLN A 257 -14.00 9.58 -19.67
N ILE A 258 -14.75 10.69 -19.67
CA ILE A 258 -16.21 10.67 -19.91
C ILE A 258 -16.53 10.89 -21.39
N VAL A 259 -16.04 11.97 -21.98
CA VAL A 259 -16.33 12.36 -23.37
C VAL A 259 -16.00 11.26 -24.39
N PRO A 260 -14.88 10.51 -24.29
CA PRO A 260 -14.57 9.45 -25.24
C PRO A 260 -15.58 8.30 -25.25
N LEU A 261 -16.35 8.12 -24.17
CA LEU A 261 -17.36 7.07 -24.07
C LEU A 261 -18.64 7.40 -24.86
N ARG A 262 -18.79 8.63 -25.36
CA ARG A 262 -19.94 9.09 -26.17
C ARG A 262 -20.31 8.16 -27.32
N ALA A 263 -19.33 7.78 -28.12
CA ALA A 263 -19.58 6.95 -29.29
C ALA A 263 -20.16 5.58 -28.90
N THR A 264 -19.70 5.02 -27.78
CA THR A 264 -20.18 3.73 -27.28
C THR A 264 -21.55 3.88 -26.60
N CYS A 265 -21.69 4.90 -25.75
CA CYS A 265 -22.84 5.04 -24.85
C CYS A 265 -24.04 5.77 -25.44
N CYS A 266 -23.87 6.54 -26.52
CA CYS A 266 -24.93 7.37 -27.09
C CYS A 266 -25.30 6.92 -28.52
N GLU A 267 -24.31 6.47 -29.31
CA GLU A 267 -24.52 6.13 -30.73
C GLU A 267 -24.72 4.62 -30.96
N GLY A 268 -24.46 3.78 -29.94
CA GLY A 268 -24.56 2.34 -30.07
C GLY A 268 -23.50 1.73 -30.96
N GLN A 269 -22.39 2.45 -31.19
CA GLN A 269 -21.20 1.84 -31.77
C GLN A 269 -20.65 0.86 -30.73
N THR A 270 -21.05 -0.40 -30.81
CA THR A 270 -20.33 -1.47 -30.11
C THR A 270 -18.88 -1.35 -30.53
N ALA A 271 -17.99 -1.06 -29.57
CA ALA A 271 -16.56 -1.06 -29.82
C ALA A 271 -16.23 -2.35 -30.55
N SER A 272 -16.01 -2.25 -31.86
CA SER A 272 -15.68 -3.39 -32.68
C SER A 272 -14.43 -3.96 -32.03
N PRO A 273 -14.43 -5.22 -31.55
CA PRO A 273 -13.30 -5.75 -30.79
C PRO A 273 -12.08 -5.55 -31.65
N THR A 274 -11.23 -4.60 -31.27
CA THR A 274 -10.01 -4.26 -31.99
C THR A 274 -9.28 -5.58 -32.13
N GLY A 275 -9.31 -6.13 -33.34
CA GLY A 275 -8.79 -7.45 -33.63
C GLY A 275 -7.39 -7.51 -33.06
N ALA A 276 -7.16 -8.50 -32.20
CA ALA A 276 -5.81 -8.82 -31.76
C ALA A 276 -4.90 -8.78 -32.99
N PRO A 277 -3.74 -8.10 -32.95
CA PRO A 277 -2.86 -8.02 -34.09
C PRO A 277 -2.40 -9.43 -34.45
N VAL A 278 -3.06 -10.05 -35.43
CA VAL A 278 -2.58 -11.26 -36.10
C VAL A 278 -1.50 -10.79 -37.09
N GLY A 279 -0.38 -10.37 -36.53
CA GLY A 279 0.83 -10.04 -37.25
C GLY A 279 1.86 -11.12 -37.00
N SER A 280 1.86 -12.16 -37.82
CA SER A 280 3.02 -13.05 -37.96
C SER A 280 4.26 -12.22 -38.30
N PRO A 281 5.44 -12.49 -37.72
CA PRO A 281 6.63 -11.69 -37.97
C PRO A 281 7.20 -11.98 -39.36
N PRO A 282 7.48 -10.97 -40.20
CA PRO A 282 8.38 -11.16 -41.33
C PRO A 282 9.82 -11.20 -40.81
N THR A 283 10.48 -12.33 -41.04
CA THR A 283 11.93 -12.48 -41.00
C THR A 283 12.57 -11.50 -41.97
N SER A 284 13.29 -10.50 -41.45
CA SER A 284 14.13 -9.61 -42.27
C SER A 284 15.44 -9.33 -41.57
N GLU A 285 16.48 -9.29 -42.40
CA GLU A 285 17.88 -9.45 -42.12
C GLU A 285 18.52 -8.38 -41.24
N GLN A 286 19.49 -8.89 -40.50
CA GLN A 286 20.45 -8.22 -39.65
C GLN A 286 21.40 -7.34 -40.49
N THR A 287 21.45 -6.04 -40.20
CA THR A 287 22.62 -5.20 -40.52
C THR A 287 22.82 -4.15 -39.42
N SER A 288 23.88 -4.35 -38.64
CA SER A 288 24.50 -3.38 -37.73
C SER A 288 25.13 -2.22 -38.53
N PRO A 289 25.22 -0.98 -37.98
CA PRO A 289 26.29 -0.69 -37.02
C PRO A 289 25.95 0.26 -35.85
N THR A 290 26.56 -0.06 -34.70
CA THR A 290 27.28 0.77 -33.72
C THR A 290 27.11 2.29 -33.74
N ALA A 291 26.61 2.85 -32.62
CA ALA A 291 27.36 3.79 -31.76
C ALA A 291 26.58 4.11 -30.46
N GLU A 292 27.33 4.25 -29.38
CA GLU A 292 26.89 4.25 -27.97
C GLU A 292 26.29 5.57 -27.49
N THR A 293 25.35 5.50 -26.55
CA THR A 293 25.24 6.43 -25.40
C THR A 293 24.54 5.70 -24.24
N PRO A 294 25.13 5.61 -23.04
CA PRO A 294 24.54 4.87 -21.93
C PRO A 294 23.50 5.73 -21.19
N VAL A 295 22.27 5.25 -21.13
CA VAL A 295 21.24 5.75 -20.19
C VAL A 295 21.21 4.77 -19.02
N THR A 296 21.61 5.27 -17.86
CA THR A 296 21.69 4.52 -16.59
C THR A 296 20.27 4.25 -16.08
N GLU A 297 19.73 3.09 -16.43
CA GLU A 297 18.46 2.61 -15.85
C GLU A 297 18.76 1.79 -14.58
N SER A 298 18.17 2.27 -13.49
CA SER A 298 18.39 1.83 -12.11
C SER A 298 17.78 0.46 -11.87
N SER A 299 18.63 -0.56 -11.88
CA SER A 299 18.33 -1.95 -11.54
C SER A 299 18.08 -2.09 -10.03
N ARG A 300 16.81 -2.20 -9.61
CA ARG A 300 16.45 -2.72 -8.27
C ARG A 300 16.57 -4.26 -8.18
N ALA A 301 16.74 -4.96 -9.30
CA ALA A 301 16.95 -6.41 -9.30
C ALA A 301 18.41 -6.82 -9.04
N SER A 302 19.39 -5.92 -9.18
CA SER A 302 20.82 -6.19 -8.90
C SER A 302 21.23 -6.00 -7.44
N GLN A 303 20.39 -5.38 -6.58
CA GLN A 303 20.74 -5.16 -5.18
C GLN A 303 20.61 -6.43 -4.32
N LEU A 304 19.68 -7.34 -4.64
CA LEU A 304 19.55 -8.61 -3.92
C LEU A 304 20.69 -9.59 -4.22
N LEU A 305 21.21 -9.61 -5.46
CA LEU A 305 22.34 -10.47 -5.84
C LEU A 305 23.70 -9.94 -5.37
N THR A 306 23.86 -8.63 -5.16
CA THR A 306 25.12 -8.06 -4.65
C THR A 306 25.26 -8.19 -3.13
N CYS A 307 24.17 -8.12 -2.35
CA CYS A 307 24.24 -8.37 -0.91
C CYS A 307 24.68 -9.81 -0.58
N PHE A 308 24.19 -10.82 -1.31
CA PHE A 308 24.63 -12.22 -1.11
C PHE A 308 26.10 -12.44 -1.52
N ALA A 309 26.59 -11.76 -2.56
CA ALA A 309 27.97 -11.89 -3.00
C ALA A 309 28.98 -11.32 -1.98
N TRP A 310 28.64 -10.22 -1.29
CA TRP A 310 29.53 -9.64 -0.26
C TRP A 310 29.58 -10.48 1.03
N VAL A 311 28.47 -11.12 1.41
CA VAL A 311 28.43 -12.02 2.58
C VAL A 311 29.28 -13.28 2.33
N LEU A 312 29.26 -13.84 1.11
CA LEU A 312 30.08 -15.00 0.76
C LEU A 312 31.58 -14.67 0.64
N ILE A 313 31.94 -13.47 0.16
CA ILE A 313 33.35 -13.04 0.07
C ILE A 313 33.95 -12.78 1.46
N ALA A 314 33.17 -12.26 2.41
CA ALA A 314 33.62 -12.05 3.79
C ALA A 314 33.87 -13.37 4.55
N LEU A 315 33.12 -14.43 4.23
CA LEU A 315 33.30 -15.77 4.80
C LEU A 315 34.53 -16.51 4.24
N CYS A 316 35.01 -16.15 3.04
CA CYS A 316 36.18 -16.79 2.44
C CYS A 316 37.53 -16.22 2.90
N TRP A 317 37.54 -15.08 3.60
CA TRP A 317 38.76 -14.45 4.12
C TRP A 317 39.08 -14.80 5.57
N THR A 318 38.22 -15.56 6.25
CA THR A 318 38.37 -15.93 7.67
C THR A 318 38.57 -17.43 7.91
N LEU A 319 38.80 -18.23 6.85
CA LEU A 319 39.25 -19.62 6.90
C LEU A 319 40.72 -19.75 6.50
#